data_AF-A0A6B2DC14-F1
#
_entry.id   AF-A0A6B2DC14-F1
#
_cell.length_a   1.000
_cell.length_b   1.000
_cell.length_c   1.000
_cell.angle_alpha   90.00
_cell.angle_beta   90.00
_cell.angle_gamma   90.00
#
_symmetry.space_group_name_H-M   'P 1'
#
loop_
_entity.id
_entity.type
_entity.pdbx_description
1 polymer ?
#
loop_
_entity_poly.entity_id
_entity_poly.type
_entity_poly.pdbx_seq_one_letter_code
_entity_poly.pdbx_strand_id
1 'polypeptide(L)'
;MAELHSWHPIDENADDKEVIITVDFTVTGRPEAGFAELATHLETPYGVWESLPPAVGGETGMNGDDYLDRWTTELRASGVEVKAVFGYCASSVFALAIADRVATWQDKPQVVLFDPTAATGFTVLYYGFFRVVDALAAVLTEDEVRDAHAAGETAQQTHDDLETLTKEFVRIYREVGGTAFERVGLEADRAEELVSWFSSYMTYLVAASQLTVPDDLSGVDVIRSAELPGALEIGAREVRFDIDHSGLLSQPEVAQAVSGLLA
;
A
#
# COMPACT_ATOMS: atom_id res chain seq x y z
N MET A 1 25.57 -5.99 4.50
CA MET A 1 24.91 -4.94 3.70
C MET A 1 24.95 -3.63 4.47
N ALA A 2 24.72 -2.48 3.83
CA ALA A 2 24.45 -1.24 4.54
C ALA A 2 23.19 -1.42 5.41
N GLU A 3 23.06 -0.65 6.48
CA GLU A 3 21.84 -0.65 7.29
C GLU A 3 20.67 -0.14 6.43
N LEU A 4 19.59 -0.92 6.36
CA LEU A 4 18.38 -0.56 5.61
C LEU A 4 17.45 0.23 6.51
N HIS A 5 16.92 1.33 5.99
CA HIS A 5 16.03 2.26 6.68
C HIS A 5 14.69 2.45 5.97
N SER A 6 14.63 2.23 4.66
CA SER A 6 13.42 2.36 3.85
C SER A 6 12.90 1.01 3.35
N TRP A 7 13.61 -0.07 3.67
CA TRP A 7 13.35 -1.43 3.23
C TRP A 7 13.50 -2.41 4.39
N HIS A 8 12.63 -3.41 4.42
CA HIS A 8 12.68 -4.52 5.35
C HIS A 8 12.73 -5.84 4.58
N PRO A 9 13.79 -6.65 4.70
CA PRO A 9 13.78 -8.00 4.14
C PRO A 9 12.73 -8.89 4.83
N ILE A 10 11.89 -9.57 4.04
CA ILE A 10 10.73 -10.34 4.53
C ILE A 10 10.81 -11.84 4.20
N ASP A 11 11.91 -12.30 3.59
CA ASP A 11 12.15 -13.71 3.27
C ASP A 11 13.51 -14.22 3.79
N GLU A 12 13.75 -15.52 3.60
CA GLU A 12 14.98 -16.17 4.05
C GLU A 12 16.20 -15.88 3.16
N ASN A 13 15.98 -15.41 1.93
CA ASN A 13 17.05 -15.02 0.99
C ASN A 13 17.41 -13.52 1.09
N ALA A 14 17.04 -12.88 2.19
CA ALA A 14 17.24 -11.45 2.47
C ALA A 14 18.64 -10.89 2.19
N ASP A 15 19.68 -11.73 2.31
CA ASP A 15 21.09 -11.36 2.12
C ASP A 15 21.59 -11.46 0.67
N ASP A 16 20.73 -11.87 -0.27
CA ASP A 16 21.08 -12.00 -1.67
C ASP A 16 21.29 -10.64 -2.37
N LYS A 17 22.06 -10.69 -3.45
CA LYS A 17 22.34 -9.51 -4.28
C LYS A 17 21.28 -9.25 -5.32
N GLU A 18 20.42 -10.21 -5.61
CA GLU A 18 19.33 -10.11 -6.56
C GLU A 18 18.01 -10.12 -5.76
N VAL A 19 17.21 -9.06 -5.89
CA VAL A 19 16.06 -8.85 -5.02
C VAL A 19 14.78 -8.52 -5.79
N ILE A 20 13.66 -8.94 -5.22
CA ILE A 20 12.31 -8.47 -5.52
C ILE A 20 11.97 -7.37 -4.51
N ILE A 21 11.52 -6.24 -5.02
CA ILE A 21 11.07 -5.12 -4.20
C ILE A 21 9.56 -5.11 -4.15
N THR A 22 8.97 -5.11 -2.96
CA THR A 22 7.52 -5.04 -2.77
C THR A 22 7.15 -3.69 -2.16
N VAL A 23 6.15 -3.04 -2.75
CA VAL A 23 5.72 -1.70 -2.37
C VAL A 23 4.30 -1.75 -1.85
N ASP A 24 4.17 -1.42 -0.58
CA ASP A 24 2.89 -1.34 0.12
C ASP A 24 2.98 -0.41 1.34
N PHE A 25 1.82 0.01 1.85
CA PHE A 25 1.73 0.66 3.15
C PHE A 25 1.43 -0.38 4.22
N THR A 26 2.48 -0.91 4.85
CA THR A 26 2.33 -1.92 5.90
C THR A 26 2.08 -1.28 7.25
N VAL A 27 0.94 -1.63 7.85
CA VAL A 27 0.61 -1.34 9.25
C VAL A 27 0.21 -2.65 9.91
N THR A 28 0.80 -2.92 11.07
CA THR A 28 0.44 -4.08 11.89
C THR A 28 -1.06 -4.06 12.23
N GLY A 29 -1.76 -5.16 11.92
CA GLY A 29 -3.18 -5.34 12.28
C GLY A 29 -4.20 -4.94 11.22
N ARG A 30 -3.77 -4.61 9.99
CA ARG A 30 -4.70 -4.42 8.87
C ARG A 30 -5.37 -5.77 8.47
N PRO A 31 -6.61 -5.74 7.94
CA PRO A 31 -7.33 -6.95 7.55
C PRO A 31 -6.81 -7.59 6.26
N GLU A 32 -6.14 -6.83 5.37
CA GLU A 32 -5.57 -7.34 4.13
C GLU A 32 -4.24 -8.08 4.36
N ALA A 33 -4.09 -9.25 3.73
CA ALA A 33 -2.82 -9.96 3.67
C ALA A 33 -1.71 -9.06 3.08
N GLY A 34 -0.48 -9.22 3.58
CA GLY A 34 0.70 -8.49 3.12
C GLY A 34 1.59 -9.29 2.19
N PHE A 35 2.69 -8.67 1.74
CA PHE A 35 3.68 -9.36 0.94
C PHE A 35 4.47 -10.38 1.76
N ALA A 36 4.52 -10.24 3.09
CA ALA A 36 5.07 -11.27 3.98
C ALA A 36 4.33 -12.62 3.81
N GLU A 37 2.99 -12.60 3.74
CA GLU A 37 2.19 -13.80 3.47
C GLU A 37 2.45 -14.36 2.07
N LEU A 38 2.54 -13.50 1.04
CA LEU A 38 2.88 -13.93 -0.32
C LEU A 38 4.25 -14.63 -0.35
N ALA A 39 5.25 -14.04 0.33
CA ALA A 39 6.62 -14.55 0.38
C ALA A 39 6.71 -15.95 1.00
N THR A 40 5.79 -16.33 1.89
CA THR A 40 5.76 -17.69 2.48
C THR A 40 5.48 -18.80 1.45
N HIS A 41 4.92 -18.44 0.30
CA HIS A 41 4.53 -19.37 -0.76
C HIS A 41 5.22 -19.07 -2.09
N LEU A 42 6.06 -18.03 -2.17
CA LEU A 42 6.72 -17.59 -3.39
C LEU A 42 7.97 -18.44 -3.66
N GLU A 43 7.99 -19.13 -4.80
CA GLU A 43 9.15 -19.91 -5.24
C GLU A 43 10.03 -19.02 -6.13
N THR A 44 11.13 -18.50 -5.56
CA THR A 44 12.05 -17.62 -6.28
C THR A 44 13.48 -17.75 -5.73
N PRO A 45 14.52 -17.58 -6.57
CA PRO A 45 15.91 -17.52 -6.09
C PRO A 45 16.32 -16.12 -5.60
N TYR A 46 15.40 -15.14 -5.59
CA TYR A 46 15.69 -13.76 -5.24
C TYR A 46 15.27 -13.46 -3.79
N GLY A 47 16.00 -12.58 -3.11
CA GLY A 47 15.55 -12.02 -1.83
C GLY A 47 14.32 -11.14 -2.01
N VAL A 48 13.48 -11.00 -0.98
CA VAL A 48 12.25 -10.19 -1.03
C VAL A 48 12.31 -9.10 0.02
N TRP A 49 12.25 -7.84 -0.40
CA TRP A 49 12.29 -6.68 0.48
C TRP A 49 11.00 -5.87 0.36
N GLU A 50 10.44 -5.46 1.49
CA GLU A 50 9.21 -4.68 1.60
C GLU A 50 9.50 -3.22 1.95
N SER A 51 8.77 -2.30 1.32
CA SER A 51 8.89 -0.87 1.58
C SER A 51 8.46 -0.51 3.00
N LEU A 52 9.28 0.27 3.69
CA LEU A 52 8.91 0.91 4.93
C LEU A 52 8.44 2.34 4.69
N PRO A 53 7.33 2.78 5.29
CA PRO A 53 6.96 4.19 5.28
C PRO A 53 8.00 5.01 6.06
N PRO A 54 8.07 6.34 5.87
CA PRO A 54 8.76 7.22 6.79
C PRO A 54 8.30 6.99 8.23
N ALA A 55 9.19 7.23 9.21
CA ALA A 55 8.77 7.26 10.60
C ALA A 55 7.64 8.28 10.77
N VAL A 56 6.61 7.94 11.55
CA VAL A 56 5.41 8.75 11.73
C VAL A 56 5.75 10.23 12.02
N GLY A 57 5.13 11.13 11.26
CA GLY A 57 5.38 12.57 11.27
C GLY A 57 6.52 12.99 10.31
N GLY A 58 7.43 12.09 9.96
CA GLY A 58 8.49 12.30 8.99
C GLY A 58 7.99 12.41 7.55
N GLU A 59 6.78 11.92 7.27
CA GLU A 59 6.09 12.10 5.99
C GLU A 59 5.49 13.49 5.79
N THR A 60 5.48 14.34 6.82
CA THR A 60 4.83 15.65 6.77
C THR A 60 5.43 16.51 5.66
N GLY A 61 4.62 16.83 4.65
CA GLY A 61 5.01 17.64 3.50
C GLY A 61 5.71 16.86 2.38
N MET A 62 5.87 15.54 2.52
CA MET A 62 6.38 14.69 1.43
C MET A 62 5.33 14.54 0.33
N ASN A 63 5.79 14.62 -0.92
CA ASN A 63 5.03 14.28 -2.11
C ASN A 63 5.46 12.91 -2.68
N GLY A 64 4.82 12.46 -3.76
CA GLY A 64 5.14 11.18 -4.41
C GLY A 64 6.63 11.03 -4.80
N ASP A 65 7.27 12.08 -5.30
CA ASP A 65 8.68 12.05 -5.68
C ASP A 65 9.61 11.93 -4.46
N ASP A 66 9.26 12.52 -3.32
CA ASP A 66 10.05 12.42 -2.08
C ASP A 66 10.09 10.97 -1.55
N TYR A 67 8.95 10.26 -1.62
CA TYR A 67 8.88 8.83 -1.29
C TYR A 67 9.77 8.00 -2.24
N LEU A 68 9.67 8.27 -3.55
CA LEU A 68 10.48 7.58 -4.54
C LEU A 68 11.97 7.86 -4.38
N ASP A 69 12.37 9.11 -4.11
CA ASP A 69 13.77 9.50 -3.89
C ASP A 69 14.35 8.76 -2.70
N ARG A 70 13.59 8.71 -1.59
CA ARG A 70 13.95 7.96 -0.39
C ARG A 70 14.23 6.49 -0.70
N TRP A 71 13.29 5.82 -1.35
CA TRP A 71 13.38 4.40 -1.65
C TRP A 71 14.49 4.07 -2.66
N THR A 72 14.53 4.79 -3.78
CA THR A 72 15.45 4.50 -4.90
C THR A 72 16.90 4.89 -4.60
N THR A 73 17.13 5.94 -3.79
CA THR A 73 18.48 6.28 -3.32
C THR A 73 19.08 5.16 -2.48
N GLU A 74 18.28 4.58 -1.58
CA GLU A 74 18.74 3.48 -0.73
C GLU A 74 18.96 2.19 -1.53
N LEU A 75 18.07 1.85 -2.48
CA LEU A 75 18.29 0.73 -3.39
C LEU A 75 19.62 0.86 -4.14
N ARG A 76 19.87 2.04 -4.73
CA ARG A 76 21.11 2.30 -5.47
C ARG A 76 22.34 2.23 -4.56
N ALA A 77 22.25 2.74 -3.34
CA ALA A 77 23.35 2.70 -2.37
C ALA A 77 23.64 1.30 -1.83
N SER A 78 22.61 0.44 -1.73
CA SER A 78 22.74 -0.94 -1.26
C SER A 78 23.52 -1.83 -2.25
N GLY A 79 23.50 -1.48 -3.54
CA GLY A 79 24.21 -2.21 -4.59
C GLY A 79 23.57 -3.54 -4.99
N VAL A 80 22.31 -3.77 -4.62
CA VAL A 80 21.51 -4.90 -5.10
C VAL A 80 21.06 -4.69 -6.53
N GLU A 81 20.85 -5.79 -7.24
CA GLU A 81 20.20 -5.84 -8.54
C GLU A 81 18.71 -6.13 -8.33
N VAL A 82 17.85 -5.17 -8.68
CA VAL A 82 16.40 -5.35 -8.58
C VAL A 82 15.91 -6.17 -9.78
N LYS A 83 15.36 -7.36 -9.55
CA LYS A 83 14.87 -8.25 -10.61
C LYS A 83 13.39 -8.02 -10.93
N ALA A 84 12.61 -7.75 -9.88
CA ALA A 84 11.20 -7.41 -10.03
C ALA A 84 10.76 -6.36 -9.00
N VAL A 85 9.69 -5.63 -9.33
CA VAL A 85 9.01 -4.68 -8.45
C VAL A 85 7.53 -5.03 -8.37
N PHE A 86 7.04 -5.25 -7.16
CA PHE A 86 5.65 -5.56 -6.85
C PHE A 86 4.96 -4.35 -6.24
N GLY A 87 3.69 -4.13 -6.57
CA GLY A 87 2.89 -3.07 -5.95
C GLY A 87 1.45 -3.50 -5.74
N TYR A 88 0.95 -3.31 -4.52
CA TYR A 88 -0.43 -3.66 -4.14
C TYR A 88 -1.34 -2.44 -4.09
N CYS A 89 -2.53 -2.54 -4.69
CA CYS A 89 -3.58 -1.53 -4.62
C CYS A 89 -3.10 -0.12 -5.07
N ALA A 90 -3.21 0.89 -4.21
CA ALA A 90 -2.76 2.25 -4.48
C ALA A 90 -1.23 2.35 -4.65
N SER A 91 -0.47 1.38 -4.15
CA SER A 91 0.99 1.34 -4.22
C SER A 91 1.52 0.95 -5.60
N SER A 92 0.65 0.48 -6.50
CA SER A 92 1.04 0.10 -7.86
C SER A 92 1.67 1.23 -8.68
N VAL A 93 1.26 2.48 -8.45
CA VAL A 93 1.87 3.64 -9.12
C VAL A 93 3.31 3.90 -8.65
N PHE A 94 3.60 3.66 -7.38
CA PHE A 94 4.96 3.70 -6.86
C PHE A 94 5.81 2.57 -7.44
N ALA A 95 5.28 1.34 -7.51
CA ALA A 95 6.00 0.21 -8.11
C ALA A 95 6.41 0.48 -9.57
N LEU A 96 5.51 1.03 -10.38
CA LEU A 96 5.81 1.45 -11.76
C LEU A 96 6.92 2.51 -11.79
N ALA A 97 6.80 3.56 -10.97
CA ALA A 97 7.78 4.64 -10.94
C ALA A 97 9.15 4.20 -10.40
N ILE A 98 9.19 3.27 -9.44
CA ILE A 98 10.44 2.65 -8.95
C ILE A 98 11.10 1.88 -10.09
N ALA A 99 10.36 1.06 -10.85
CA ALA A 99 10.94 0.32 -11.97
C ALA A 99 11.56 1.23 -13.03
N ASP A 100 10.91 2.35 -13.36
CA ASP A 100 11.44 3.35 -14.29
C ASP A 100 12.69 4.05 -13.75
N ARG A 101 12.71 4.40 -12.46
CA ARG A 101 13.89 5.00 -11.83
C ARG A 101 15.06 4.03 -11.78
N VAL A 102 14.81 2.77 -11.41
CA VAL A 102 15.80 1.68 -11.39
C VAL A 102 16.44 1.47 -12.75
N ALA A 103 15.64 1.55 -13.83
CA ALA A 103 16.12 1.43 -15.21
C ALA A 103 17.15 2.50 -15.62
N THR A 104 17.37 3.55 -14.80
CA THR A 104 18.39 4.57 -15.06
C THR A 104 19.81 4.13 -14.67
N TRP A 105 19.98 3.03 -13.91
CA TRP A 105 21.29 2.52 -13.50
C TRP A 105 21.50 1.02 -13.68
N GLN A 106 20.46 0.25 -13.97
CA GLN A 106 20.51 -1.17 -14.31
C GLN A 106 19.44 -1.50 -15.35
N ASP A 107 19.33 -2.76 -15.77
CA ASP A 107 18.22 -3.20 -16.62
C ASP A 107 16.87 -3.01 -15.90
N LYS A 108 15.84 -2.67 -16.67
CA LYS A 108 14.49 -2.41 -16.14
C LYS A 108 13.95 -3.69 -15.49
N PRO A 109 13.59 -3.67 -14.20
CA PRO A 109 13.02 -4.83 -13.53
C PRO A 109 11.63 -5.17 -14.09
N GLN A 110 11.24 -6.43 -13.98
CA GLN A 110 9.87 -6.85 -14.25
C GLN A 110 8.92 -6.18 -13.24
N VAL A 111 7.70 -5.85 -13.66
CA VAL A 111 6.70 -5.26 -12.77
C VAL A 111 5.50 -6.18 -12.66
N VAL A 112 5.12 -6.52 -11.42
CA VAL A 112 3.91 -7.31 -11.14
C VAL A 112 3.01 -6.52 -10.19
N LEU A 113 1.83 -6.13 -10.65
CA LEU A 113 0.88 -5.34 -9.88
C LEU A 113 -0.23 -6.23 -9.34
N PHE A 114 -0.62 -6.01 -8.10
CA PHE A 114 -1.67 -6.76 -7.42
C PHE A 114 -2.82 -5.82 -7.17
N ASP A 115 -3.95 -6.04 -7.84
CA ASP A 115 -5.15 -5.20 -7.72
C ASP A 115 -4.89 -3.69 -7.88
N PRO A 116 -4.16 -3.27 -8.93
CA PRO A 116 -3.75 -1.88 -9.09
C PRO A 116 -4.97 -0.96 -9.09
N THR A 117 -4.93 0.10 -8.27
CA THR A 117 -6.07 1.00 -8.02
C THR A 117 -5.58 2.45 -7.96
N ALA A 118 -6.32 3.38 -8.55
CA ALA A 118 -5.99 4.80 -8.48
C ALA A 118 -6.40 5.35 -7.12
N ALA A 119 -5.54 6.15 -6.49
CA ALA A 119 -5.91 6.91 -5.30
C ALA A 119 -6.86 8.06 -5.67
N THR A 120 -8.17 7.79 -5.60
CA THR A 120 -9.27 8.73 -5.84
C THR A 120 -10.07 8.95 -4.55
N GLY A 121 -10.91 9.99 -4.51
CA GLY A 121 -11.79 10.21 -3.35
C GLY A 121 -12.68 9.00 -3.04
N PHE A 122 -13.15 8.27 -4.07
CA PHE A 122 -13.93 7.05 -3.89
C PHE A 122 -13.09 5.92 -3.25
N THR A 123 -11.93 5.60 -3.82
CA THR A 123 -11.12 4.47 -3.35
C THR A 123 -10.53 4.75 -1.96
N VAL A 124 -10.15 5.99 -1.66
CA VAL A 124 -9.67 6.38 -0.33
C VAL A 124 -10.80 6.32 0.70
N LEU A 125 -12.02 6.67 0.33
CA LEU A 125 -13.19 6.51 1.20
C LEU A 125 -13.45 5.03 1.53
N TYR A 126 -13.62 4.17 0.51
CA TYR A 126 -14.07 2.80 0.70
C TYR A 126 -12.98 1.86 1.21
N TYR A 127 -11.75 1.96 0.70
CA TYR A 127 -10.67 1.05 1.05
C TYR A 127 -9.74 1.61 2.12
N GLY A 128 -9.74 2.93 2.33
CA GLY A 128 -8.96 3.56 3.38
C GLY A 128 -9.80 3.85 4.63
N PHE A 129 -10.72 4.82 4.52
CA PHE A 129 -11.44 5.35 5.67
C PHE A 129 -12.47 4.37 6.26
N PHE A 130 -13.36 3.79 5.46
CA PHE A 130 -14.37 2.85 5.98
C PHE A 130 -13.73 1.62 6.62
N ARG A 131 -12.66 1.08 6.02
CA ARG A 131 -11.95 -0.09 6.57
C ARG A 131 -11.41 0.16 7.98
N VAL A 132 -10.83 1.34 8.24
CA VAL A 132 -10.34 1.66 9.58
C VAL A 132 -11.46 1.96 10.58
N VAL A 133 -12.62 2.47 10.13
CA VAL A 133 -13.80 2.67 10.98
C VAL A 133 -14.44 1.32 11.31
N ASP A 134 -14.60 0.43 10.34
CA ASP A 134 -15.14 -0.93 10.51
C ASP A 134 -14.29 -1.76 11.49
N ALA A 135 -12.97 -1.54 11.52
CA ALA A 135 -12.09 -2.17 12.51
C ALA A 135 -12.42 -1.77 13.96
N LEU A 136 -13.10 -0.63 14.17
CA LEU A 136 -13.56 -0.16 15.48
C LEU A 136 -15.00 -0.64 15.82
N ALA A 137 -15.69 -1.32 14.89
CA ALA A 137 -17.09 -1.74 15.06
C ALA A 137 -17.32 -2.71 16.23
N ALA A 138 -16.27 -3.42 16.69
CA ALA A 138 -16.36 -4.27 17.88
C ALA A 138 -16.52 -3.48 19.19
N VAL A 139 -16.20 -2.18 19.18
CA VAL A 139 -16.21 -1.29 20.35
C VAL A 139 -17.25 -0.17 20.21
N LEU A 140 -17.48 0.27 18.98
CA LEU A 140 -18.47 1.27 18.63
C LEU A 140 -19.87 0.65 18.55
N THR A 141 -20.89 1.49 18.68
CA THR A 141 -22.27 1.12 18.35
C THR A 141 -22.48 1.16 16.84
N GLU A 142 -23.49 0.42 16.34
CA GLU A 142 -23.86 0.44 14.92
C GLU A 142 -24.21 1.85 14.42
N ASP A 143 -24.83 2.67 15.28
CA ASP A 143 -25.16 4.07 14.95
C ASP A 143 -23.91 4.94 14.79
N GLU A 144 -22.90 4.77 15.65
CA GLU A 144 -21.64 5.53 15.55
C GLU A 144 -20.86 5.18 14.28
N VAL A 145 -20.80 3.90 13.90
CA VAL A 145 -20.17 3.45 12.65
C VAL A 145 -20.93 4.03 11.45
N ARG A 146 -22.26 3.93 11.46
CA ARG A 146 -23.12 4.46 10.40
C ARG A 146 -22.99 5.98 10.25
N ASP A 147 -22.93 6.72 11.36
CA ASP A 147 -22.79 8.18 11.34
C ASP A 147 -21.39 8.59 10.85
N ALA A 148 -20.34 7.85 11.22
CA ALA A 148 -18.99 8.07 10.70
C ALA A 148 -18.92 7.80 9.19
N HIS A 149 -19.57 6.74 8.70
CA HIS A 149 -19.65 6.47 7.26
C HIS A 149 -20.37 7.59 6.51
N ALA A 150 -21.53 8.02 7.00
CA ALA A 150 -22.29 9.13 6.40
C ALA A 150 -21.49 10.45 6.39
N ALA A 151 -20.70 10.71 7.44
CA ALA A 151 -19.80 11.86 7.47
C ALA A 151 -18.69 11.75 6.41
N GLY A 152 -18.12 10.56 6.23
CA GLY A 152 -17.15 10.27 5.18
C GLY A 152 -17.71 10.46 3.76
N GLU A 153 -18.92 9.94 3.50
CA GLU A 153 -19.62 10.15 2.21
C GLU A 153 -19.88 11.64 1.95
N THR A 154 -20.33 12.36 2.97
CA THR A 154 -20.57 13.81 2.88
C THR A 154 -19.27 14.56 2.56
N ALA A 155 -18.17 14.21 3.23
CA ALA A 155 -16.86 14.81 2.95
C ALA A 155 -16.41 14.53 1.52
N GLN A 156 -16.56 13.30 1.03
CA GLN A 156 -16.19 12.92 -0.34
C GLN A 156 -17.03 13.66 -1.40
N GLN A 157 -18.29 13.95 -1.11
CA GLN A 157 -19.16 14.75 -1.98
C GLN A 157 -18.86 16.26 -1.94
N THR A 158 -18.21 16.74 -0.87
CA THR A 158 -17.97 18.17 -0.64
C THR A 158 -16.56 18.60 -1.06
N HIS A 159 -15.58 17.69 -0.99
CA HIS A 159 -14.18 17.98 -1.26
C HIS A 159 -13.70 17.22 -2.50
N ASP A 160 -13.43 17.97 -3.57
CA ASP A 160 -12.91 17.41 -4.84
C ASP A 160 -11.41 17.11 -4.77
N ASP A 161 -10.66 17.81 -3.92
CA ASP A 161 -9.23 17.61 -3.76
C ASP A 161 -8.92 16.59 -2.66
N LEU A 162 -8.02 15.65 -2.98
CA LEU A 162 -7.72 14.51 -2.11
C LEU A 162 -6.99 14.94 -0.83
N GLU A 163 -6.22 16.03 -0.88
CA GLU A 163 -5.49 16.55 0.28
C GLU A 163 -6.45 17.07 1.36
N THR A 164 -7.46 17.85 0.99
CA THR A 164 -8.48 18.32 1.93
C THR A 164 -9.38 17.18 2.39
N LEU A 165 -9.79 16.30 1.48
CA LEU A 165 -10.63 15.15 1.80
C LEU A 165 -9.98 14.24 2.85
N THR A 166 -8.70 13.92 2.68
CA THR A 166 -7.99 13.04 3.62
C THR A 166 -7.77 13.68 4.99
N LYS A 167 -7.56 15.01 5.06
CA LYS A 167 -7.53 15.74 6.34
C LYS A 167 -8.87 15.66 7.07
N GLU A 168 -9.99 15.74 6.34
CA GLU A 168 -11.32 15.54 6.92
C GLU A 168 -11.53 14.10 7.41
N PHE A 169 -11.06 13.09 6.67
CA PHE A 169 -11.09 11.71 7.15
C PHE A 169 -10.29 11.52 8.44
N VAL A 170 -9.10 12.12 8.56
CA VAL A 170 -8.31 12.08 9.82
C VAL A 170 -9.06 12.75 10.97
N ARG A 171 -9.73 13.89 10.72
CA ARG A 171 -10.55 14.57 11.73
C ARG A 171 -11.70 13.68 12.21
N ILE A 172 -12.45 13.08 11.28
CA ILE A 172 -13.58 12.20 11.61
C ILE A 172 -13.08 10.95 12.35
N TYR A 173 -11.99 10.33 11.87
CA TYR A 173 -11.38 9.17 12.53
C TYR A 173 -10.93 9.50 13.96
N ARG A 174 -10.35 10.68 14.19
CA ARG A 174 -9.97 11.13 15.53
C ARG A 174 -11.17 11.27 16.47
N GLU A 175 -12.29 11.82 15.98
CA GLU A 175 -13.52 12.00 16.76
C GLU A 175 -14.16 10.66 17.14
N VAL A 176 -14.35 9.77 16.15
CA VAL A 176 -14.97 8.46 16.39
C VAL A 176 -14.01 7.51 17.14
N GLY A 177 -12.73 7.53 16.77
CA GLY A 177 -11.66 6.75 17.38
C GLY A 177 -11.46 7.14 18.84
N GLY A 178 -11.47 8.43 19.18
CA GLY A 178 -11.38 8.89 20.57
C GLY A 178 -12.43 8.23 21.48
N THR A 179 -13.67 8.14 21.01
CA THR A 179 -14.76 7.45 21.74
C THR A 179 -14.47 5.94 21.90
N ALA A 180 -14.01 5.27 20.84
CA ALA A 180 -13.65 3.86 20.91
C ALA A 180 -12.47 3.60 21.87
N PHE A 181 -11.41 4.41 21.76
CA PHE A 181 -10.19 4.30 22.55
C PHE A 181 -10.45 4.49 24.05
N GLU A 182 -11.28 5.47 24.42
CA GLU A 182 -11.71 5.67 25.80
C GLU A 182 -12.46 4.45 26.35
N ARG A 183 -13.35 3.83 25.57
CA ARG A 183 -14.13 2.66 26.01
C ARG A 183 -13.28 1.44 26.30
N VAL A 184 -12.20 1.24 25.55
CA VAL A 184 -11.24 0.14 25.80
C VAL A 184 -10.15 0.51 26.80
N GLY A 185 -10.18 1.73 27.36
CA GLY A 185 -9.18 2.21 28.30
C GLY A 185 -7.79 2.40 27.69
N LEU A 186 -7.73 2.75 26.40
CA LEU A 186 -6.47 3.04 25.73
C LEU A 186 -5.91 4.38 26.23
N GLU A 187 -4.65 4.38 26.64
CA GLU A 187 -3.95 5.59 27.07
C GLU A 187 -3.88 6.62 25.94
N ALA A 188 -3.95 7.91 26.29
CA ALA A 188 -4.02 9.01 25.32
C ALA A 188 -2.87 9.00 24.31
N ASP A 189 -1.64 8.69 24.76
CA ASP A 189 -0.47 8.62 23.88
C ASP A 189 -0.59 7.51 22.83
N ARG A 190 -1.23 6.39 23.18
CA ARG A 190 -1.47 5.27 22.26
C ARG A 190 -2.61 5.56 21.30
N ALA A 191 -3.65 6.25 21.77
CA ALA A 191 -4.71 6.76 20.90
C ALA A 191 -4.16 7.75 19.85
N GLU A 192 -3.28 8.67 20.27
CA GLU A 192 -2.63 9.62 19.36
C GLU A 192 -1.72 8.91 18.36
N GLU A 193 -0.99 7.88 18.79
CA GLU A 193 -0.16 7.05 17.91
C GLU A 193 -1.00 6.40 16.79
N LEU A 194 -2.17 5.82 17.11
CA LEU A 194 -3.07 5.24 16.11
C LEU A 194 -3.60 6.28 15.11
N VAL A 195 -3.99 7.46 15.59
CA VAL A 195 -4.43 8.54 14.71
C VAL A 195 -3.29 9.04 13.82
N SER A 196 -2.07 9.11 14.36
CA SER A 196 -0.89 9.52 13.61
C SER A 196 -0.53 8.52 12.51
N TRP A 197 -0.67 7.21 12.76
CA TRP A 197 -0.54 6.17 11.74
C TRP A 197 -1.58 6.32 10.62
N PHE A 198 -2.84 6.57 10.98
CA PHE A 198 -3.88 6.81 9.98
C PHE A 198 -3.59 8.07 9.15
N SER A 199 -3.09 9.14 9.78
CA SER A 199 -2.67 10.36 9.08
C SER A 199 -1.48 10.12 8.14
N SER A 200 -0.53 9.28 8.53
CA SER A 200 0.60 8.89 7.69
C SER A 200 0.12 8.10 6.46
N TYR A 201 -0.81 7.17 6.65
CA TYR A 201 -1.44 6.43 5.55
C TYR A 201 -2.20 7.34 4.58
N MET A 202 -2.98 8.28 5.09
CA MET A 202 -3.67 9.27 4.27
C MET A 202 -2.70 10.12 3.44
N THR A 203 -1.59 10.54 4.04
CA THR A 203 -0.53 11.30 3.34
C THR A 203 0.11 10.45 2.23
N TYR A 204 0.35 9.16 2.50
CA TYR A 204 0.84 8.22 1.50
C TYR A 204 -0.12 8.07 0.30
N LEU A 205 -1.43 7.97 0.53
CA LEU A 205 -2.42 7.89 -0.56
C LEU A 205 -2.48 9.19 -1.39
N VAL A 206 -2.36 10.35 -0.74
CA VAL A 206 -2.23 11.64 -1.44
C VAL A 206 -0.97 11.65 -2.30
N ALA A 207 0.17 11.20 -1.77
CA ALA A 207 1.42 11.09 -2.52
C ALA A 207 1.29 10.14 -3.71
N ALA A 208 0.61 9.00 -3.56
CA ALA A 208 0.32 8.07 -4.64
C ALA A 208 -0.48 8.74 -5.77
N SER A 209 -1.50 9.53 -5.42
CA SER A 209 -2.37 10.21 -6.40
C SER A 209 -1.66 11.25 -7.28
N GLN A 210 -0.47 11.71 -6.85
CA GLN A 210 0.33 12.70 -7.57
C GLN A 210 1.22 12.06 -8.64
N LEU A 211 1.42 10.74 -8.57
CA LEU A 211 2.24 10.02 -9.54
C LEU A 211 1.45 9.73 -10.82
N THR A 212 2.16 9.80 -11.95
CA THR A 212 1.58 9.51 -13.26
C THR A 212 1.76 8.04 -13.59
N VAL A 213 0.68 7.40 -14.04
CA VAL A 213 0.73 6.05 -14.62
C VAL A 213 1.27 6.19 -16.05
N PRO A 214 2.34 5.46 -16.44
CA PRO A 214 2.84 5.48 -17.81
C PRO A 214 1.77 5.06 -18.83
N ASP A 215 1.79 5.70 -20.01
CA ASP A 215 0.87 5.33 -21.11
C ASP A 215 1.19 3.94 -21.70
N ASP A 216 2.46 3.52 -21.64
CA ASP A 216 2.92 2.22 -22.11
C ASP A 216 3.20 1.30 -20.90
N LEU A 217 2.34 0.29 -20.76
CA LEU A 217 2.43 -0.73 -19.71
C LEU A 217 2.80 -2.10 -20.30
N SER A 218 3.45 -2.11 -21.46
CA SER A 218 4.00 -3.34 -22.04
C SER A 218 5.02 -3.98 -21.10
N GLY A 219 4.90 -5.30 -20.90
CA GLY A 219 5.76 -6.05 -19.98
C GLY A 219 5.39 -5.94 -18.50
N VAL A 220 4.30 -5.23 -18.16
CA VAL A 220 3.71 -5.28 -16.82
C VAL A 220 2.81 -6.51 -16.72
N ASP A 221 2.86 -7.20 -15.59
CA ASP A 221 1.93 -8.25 -15.24
C ASP A 221 0.96 -7.77 -14.16
N VAL A 222 -0.29 -8.19 -14.24
CA VAL A 222 -1.34 -7.80 -13.29
C VAL A 222 -2.00 -9.04 -12.72
N ILE A 223 -2.00 -9.16 -11.41
CA ILE A 223 -2.76 -10.12 -10.63
C ILE A 223 -4.01 -9.45 -10.11
N ARG A 224 -5.17 -10.06 -10.34
CA ARG A 224 -6.48 -9.50 -9.99
C ARG A 224 -7.30 -10.43 -9.10
N SER A 225 -7.97 -9.85 -8.11
CA SER A 225 -9.07 -10.45 -7.37
C SER A 225 -10.36 -10.50 -8.20
N ALA A 226 -11.42 -11.08 -7.62
CA ALA A 226 -12.68 -11.36 -8.31
C ALA A 226 -13.37 -10.06 -8.78
N GLU A 227 -13.53 -9.09 -7.87
CA GLU A 227 -14.09 -7.78 -8.14
C GLU A 227 -13.45 -6.73 -7.23
N LEU A 228 -12.92 -5.66 -7.83
CA LEU A 228 -12.41 -4.50 -7.09
C LEU A 228 -12.89 -3.20 -7.77
N PRO A 229 -13.98 -2.58 -7.27
CA PRO A 229 -14.43 -1.29 -7.76
C PRO A 229 -13.33 -0.22 -7.71
N GLY A 230 -13.16 0.53 -8.80
CA GLY A 230 -12.13 1.58 -8.90
C GLY A 230 -10.74 1.08 -9.28
N ALA A 231 -10.59 -0.22 -9.58
CA ALA A 231 -9.35 -0.75 -10.09
C ALA A 231 -8.93 -0.04 -11.39
N LEU A 232 -7.63 0.17 -11.54
CA LEU A 232 -7.01 0.73 -12.75
C LEU A 232 -7.11 -0.29 -13.87
N GLU A 233 -7.75 0.10 -14.97
CA GLU A 233 -7.73 -0.66 -16.22
C GLU A 233 -6.36 -0.48 -16.88
N ILE A 234 -5.52 -1.51 -16.73
CA ILE A 234 -4.17 -1.54 -17.25
C ILE A 234 -4.19 -2.50 -18.44
N GLY A 235 -3.84 -2.01 -19.63
CA GLY A 235 -3.79 -2.81 -20.87
C GLY A 235 -2.66 -3.84 -20.92
N ALA A 236 -2.38 -4.51 -19.81
CA ALA A 236 -1.25 -5.43 -19.65
C ALA A 236 -1.71 -6.89 -19.52
N ARG A 237 -0.78 -7.82 -19.29
CA ARG A 237 -1.11 -9.25 -19.13
C ARG A 237 -1.76 -9.45 -17.76
N GLU A 238 -2.98 -9.98 -17.74
CA GLU A 238 -3.75 -10.16 -16.51
C GLU A 238 -3.99 -11.63 -16.15
N VAL A 239 -3.86 -11.96 -14.87
CA VAL A 239 -4.28 -13.22 -14.26
C VAL A 239 -5.32 -12.92 -13.18
N ARG A 240 -6.53 -13.48 -13.33
CA ARG A 240 -7.67 -13.26 -12.41
C ARG A 240 -7.90 -14.46 -11.51
N PHE A 241 -8.25 -14.18 -10.27
CA PHE A 241 -8.57 -15.15 -9.23
C PHE A 241 -9.95 -14.87 -8.64
N ASP A 242 -10.73 -15.91 -8.37
CA ASP A 242 -12.04 -15.80 -7.70
C ASP A 242 -11.86 -15.72 -6.17
N ILE A 243 -11.17 -14.67 -5.72
CA ILE A 243 -10.72 -14.44 -4.34
C ILE A 243 -11.02 -12.98 -3.99
N ASP A 244 -11.31 -12.70 -2.72
CA ASP A 244 -11.51 -11.33 -2.23
C ASP A 244 -10.19 -10.54 -2.23
N HIS A 245 -10.26 -9.23 -2.48
CA HIS A 245 -9.11 -8.32 -2.47
C HIS A 245 -8.22 -8.49 -1.23
N SER A 246 -8.82 -8.62 -0.04
CA SER A 246 -8.10 -8.73 1.23
C SER A 246 -7.38 -10.05 1.41
N GLY A 247 -7.82 -11.11 0.73
CA GLY A 247 -7.23 -12.43 0.78
C GLY A 247 -6.21 -12.70 -0.32
N LEU A 248 -6.05 -11.80 -1.31
CA LEU A 248 -5.30 -12.08 -2.53
C LEU A 248 -3.85 -12.51 -2.28
N LEU A 249 -3.12 -11.78 -1.42
CA LEU A 249 -1.70 -12.02 -1.17
C LEU A 249 -1.43 -13.24 -0.28
N SER A 250 -2.44 -13.79 0.43
CA SER A 250 -2.26 -14.97 1.27
C SER A 250 -2.50 -16.30 0.57
N GLN A 251 -2.90 -16.29 -0.71
CA GLN A 251 -3.28 -17.54 -1.39
C GLN A 251 -2.07 -18.21 -2.06
N PRO A 252 -1.82 -19.50 -1.77
CA PRO A 252 -0.73 -20.25 -2.40
C PRO A 252 -0.81 -20.26 -3.93
N GLU A 253 -2.01 -20.35 -4.51
CA GLU A 253 -2.20 -20.33 -5.98
C GLU A 253 -1.78 -19.00 -6.63
N VAL A 254 -1.91 -17.88 -5.90
CA VAL A 254 -1.46 -16.57 -6.36
C VAL A 254 0.06 -16.53 -6.37
N ALA A 255 0.71 -16.98 -5.29
CA ALA A 255 2.16 -17.07 -5.21
C ALA A 255 2.75 -18.00 -6.28
N GLN A 256 2.10 -19.13 -6.57
CA GLN A 256 2.50 -20.04 -7.64
C GLN A 256 2.42 -19.38 -9.02
N ALA A 257 1.34 -18.65 -9.29
CA ALA A 257 1.21 -17.92 -10.55
C ALA A 257 2.32 -16.87 -10.70
N VAL A 258 2.58 -16.08 -9.65
CA VAL A 258 3.66 -15.08 -9.64
C VAL A 258 5.03 -15.71 -9.83
N SER A 259 5.30 -16.84 -9.16
CA SER A 259 6.55 -17.60 -9.33
C SER A 259 6.76 -18.00 -10.80
N GLY A 260 5.70 -18.42 -11.48
CA GLY A 260 5.73 -18.73 -12.92
C GLY A 260 5.92 -17.52 -13.83
N LEU A 261 5.65 -16.29 -13.35
CA LEU A 261 5.94 -15.05 -14.10
C LEU A 261 7.41 -14.64 -13.97
N LEU A 262 8.08 -15.01 -12.88
CA LEU A 262 9.47 -14.65 -12.57
C LEU A 262 10.52 -15.60 -13.19
N ALA A 263 10.08 -16.73 -13.74
CA ALA A 263 10.91 -17.80 -14.31
C ALA A 263 11.26 -17.55 -15.78
#